data_AF-A0A7J9IZR5-F1
#
_entry.id   AF-A0A7J9IZR5-F1
#
_cell.length_a   1.000
_cell.length_b   1.000
_cell.length_c   1.000
_cell.angle_alpha   90.00
_cell.angle_beta   90.00
_cell.angle_gamma   90.00
#
_symmetry.space_group_name_H-M   'P 1'
#
loop_
_entity.id
_entity.type
_entity.pdbx_description
1 polymer ?
#
loop_
_entity_poly.entity_id
_entity_poly.type
_entity_poly.pdbx_seq_one_letter_code
_entity_poly.pdbx_strand_id
1 'polypeptide(L)'
;MKLIFLGSSFSIVWYMRYHKIVRRSYDKDQDTFRHYILILPCLILAFLINEKFTFKEVMWTFSLYLEAVAILPQLVLLQRTRNIDNLTGQYVFLLG
;
A
#
# COMPACT_ATOMS: atom_id res chain seq x y z
N MET A 1 11.19 15.61 -4.59
CA MET A 1 9.94 14.83 -4.38
C MET A 1 10.19 13.41 -3.85
N LYS A 2 11.04 12.59 -4.48
CA LYS A 2 11.28 11.19 -4.03
C LYS A 2 11.61 11.03 -2.54
N LEU A 3 12.48 11.90 -2.00
CA LEU A 3 12.84 11.87 -0.57
C LEU A 3 11.66 12.21 0.34
N ILE A 4 10.79 13.14 -0.06
CA ILE A 4 9.61 13.52 0.71
C ILE A 4 8.63 12.34 0.74
N PHE A 5 8.40 11.69 -0.41
CA PHE A 5 7.51 10.53 -0.51
C PHE A 5 8.00 9.34 0.31
N LEU A 6 9.30 9.02 0.22
CA LEU A 6 9.88 7.94 1.02
C LEU A 6 9.87 8.27 2.52
N GLY A 7 10.22 9.51 2.88
CA GLY A 7 10.20 9.98 4.25
C GLY A 7 8.81 9.95 4.88
N SER A 8 7.80 10.46 4.17
CA SER A 8 6.40 10.43 4.65
C SER A 8 5.87 9.01 4.76
N SER A 9 6.08 8.16 3.74
CA SER A 9 5.64 6.76 3.74
C SER A 9 6.26 5.98 4.90
N PHE A 10 7.57 6.12 5.11
CA PHE A 10 8.26 5.47 6.22
C PHE A 10 7.75 5.98 7.58
N SER A 11 7.50 7.29 7.68
CA SER A 11 6.96 7.89 8.90
C SER A 11 5.58 7.34 9.23
N ILE A 12 4.67 7.21 8.26
CA ILE A 12 3.33 6.62 8.45
C ILE A 12 3.43 5.20 9.00
N VAL A 13 4.25 4.35 8.37
CA VAL A 13 4.47 2.98 8.82
C VAL A 13 5.04 2.95 10.25
N TRP A 14 6.00 3.82 10.54
CA TRP A 14 6.58 3.93 11.88
C TRP A 14 5.54 4.36 12.93
N TYR A 15 4.69 5.34 12.63
CA TYR A 15 3.61 5.78 13.51
C TYR A 15 2.61 4.65 13.77
N MET A 16 2.21 3.90 12.75
CA MET A 16 1.27 2.79 12.92
C MET A 16 1.87 1.63 13.73
N ARG A 17 3.16 1.34 13.56
CA ARG A 17 3.79 0.12 14.14
C ARG A 17 4.44 0.35 15.50
N TYR A 18 5.02 1.51 15.75
CA TYR A 18 5.90 1.74 16.91
C TYR A 18 5.44 2.87 17.82
N HIS A 19 4.73 3.87 17.31
CA HIS A 19 4.32 5.00 18.13
C HIS A 19 3.32 4.56 19.22
N LYS A 20 3.60 4.92 20.48
CA LYS A 20 2.89 4.41 21.67
C LYS A 20 1.38 4.62 21.64
N ILE A 21 0.91 5.74 21.09
CA ILE A 21 -0.50 6.14 21.09
C ILE A 21 -1.20 5.58 19.85
N VAL A 22 -0.63 5.81 18.67
CA VAL A 22 -1.24 5.48 17.36
C VAL A 22 -1.33 3.97 17.14
N ARG A 23 -0.34 3.21 17.63
CA ARG A 23 -0.39 1.75 17.58
C ARG A 23 -1.60 1.18 18.34
N ARG A 24 -2.04 1.83 19.42
CA ARG A 24 -3.18 1.34 20.23
C ARG A 24 -4.53 1.53 19.52
N SER A 25 -4.62 2.50 18.61
CA SER A 25 -5.81 2.70 17.78
C SER A 25 -5.83 1.83 16.52
N TYR A 26 -4.77 1.07 16.23
CA TYR A 26 -4.75 0.15 15.11
C TYR A 26 -5.47 -1.15 15.45
N ASP A 27 -6.58 -1.39 14.75
CA ASP A 27 -7.37 -2.63 14.87
C ASP A 27 -6.89 -3.68 13.87
N LYS A 28 -6.19 -4.69 14.39
CA LYS A 28 -5.62 -5.79 13.58
C LYS A 28 -6.69 -6.78 13.11
N ASP A 29 -7.82 -6.89 13.81
CA ASP A 29 -8.84 -7.88 13.50
C ASP A 29 -9.65 -7.48 12.26
N GLN A 30 -9.70 -6.18 11.96
CA GLN A 30 -10.31 -5.66 10.73
C GLN A 30 -9.34 -5.75 9.54
N ASP A 31 -8.04 -5.53 9.75
CA ASP A 31 -6.98 -5.55 8.73
C ASP A 31 -6.42 -6.95 8.46
N THR A 32 -7.28 -7.87 8.00
CA THR A 32 -6.90 -9.26 7.72
C THR A 32 -6.50 -9.52 6.27
N PHE A 33 -6.28 -8.48 5.47
CA PHE A 33 -6.02 -8.64 4.04
C PHE A 33 -4.65 -9.31 3.82
N ARG A 34 -4.64 -10.39 3.03
CA ARG A 34 -3.42 -11.16 2.75
C ARG A 34 -2.63 -10.49 1.63
N HIS A 35 -1.79 -9.52 1.98
CA HIS A 35 -0.98 -8.74 1.02
C HIS A 35 -0.10 -9.59 0.09
N TYR A 36 0.29 -10.81 0.48
CA TYR A 36 1.01 -11.75 -0.40
C TYR A 36 0.25 -12.10 -1.70
N ILE A 37 -1.09 -12.04 -1.67
CA ILE A 37 -1.94 -12.27 -2.85
C ILE A 37 -1.76 -11.16 -3.89
N LEU A 38 -1.26 -9.99 -3.51
CA LEU A 38 -0.93 -8.91 -4.44
C LEU A 38 0.54 -8.98 -4.87
N ILE A 39 1.45 -9.16 -3.90
CA ILE A 39 2.89 -9.13 -4.15
C ILE A 39 3.32 -10.23 -5.13
N LEU A 40 2.82 -11.47 -4.94
CA LEU A 40 3.24 -12.60 -5.77
C LEU A 40 2.81 -12.43 -7.25
N PRO A 41 1.55 -12.15 -7.57
CA PRO A 41 1.15 -11.87 -8.95
C PRO A 41 1.87 -10.66 -9.56
N CYS A 42 2.05 -9.55 -8.82
CA CYS A 42 2.79 -8.40 -9.33
C CYS A 42 4.23 -8.74 -9.66
N LEU A 43 4.89 -9.57 -8.83
CA LEU A 43 6.25 -10.03 -9.10
C LEU A 43 6.31 -10.92 -10.33
N ILE A 44 5.40 -11.88 -10.46
CA ILE A 44 5.31 -12.77 -11.62
C ILE A 44 5.06 -11.95 -12.89
N LEU A 45 4.10 -11.03 -12.87
CA LEU A 45 3.79 -10.15 -14.01
C LEU A 45 5.00 -9.29 -14.38
N ALA A 46 5.74 -8.74 -13.41
CA ALA A 46 6.93 -7.94 -13.69
C ALA A 46 8.09 -8.74 -14.30
N PHE A 47 8.13 -10.07 -14.10
CA PHE A 47 9.08 -10.95 -14.77
C PHE A 47 8.62 -11.41 -16.16
N LEU A 48 7.31 -11.49 -16.39
CA LEU A 48 6.74 -11.95 -17.67
C LEU A 48 6.54 -10.82 -18.67
N ILE A 49 6.13 -9.64 -18.19
CA ILE A 49 5.77 -8.47 -18.97
C ILE A 49 6.66 -7.33 -18.53
N ASN A 50 7.83 -7.22 -19.14
CA ASN A 50 8.78 -6.14 -18.91
C ASN A 50 9.43 -5.75 -20.24
N GLU A 51 9.75 -4.46 -20.39
CA GLU A 51 10.33 -3.91 -21.61
C GLU A 51 11.73 -4.49 -21.91
N LYS A 52 12.55 -4.66 -20.87
CA LYS A 52 13.90 -5.22 -20.97
C LYS A 52 14.18 -6.10 -19.78
N PHE A 53 14.80 -7.27 -19.99
CA PHE A 53 15.15 -8.20 -18.93
C PHE A 53 16.43 -7.79 -18.19
N THR A 54 16.40 -6.56 -17.65
CA THR A 54 17.43 -6.05 -16.74
C THR A 54 16.83 -5.94 -15.34
N PHE A 55 17.64 -6.19 -14.31
CA PHE A 55 17.17 -6.13 -12.92
C PHE A 55 16.48 -4.79 -12.59
N LYS A 56 17.01 -3.68 -13.11
CA LYS A 56 16.45 -2.35 -12.91
C LYS A 56 15.04 -2.22 -13.51
N GLU A 57 14.84 -2.70 -14.74
CA GLU A 57 13.53 -2.59 -15.40
C GLU A 57 12.48 -3.53 -14.80
N VAL A 58 12.89 -4.73 -14.39
CA VAL A 58 11.99 -5.65 -13.67
C VAL A 58 11.56 -5.03 -12.34
N MET A 59 12.47 -4.42 -11.58
CA MET A 59 12.14 -3.73 -10.33
C MET A 59 11.27 -2.49 -10.54
N TRP A 60 11.51 -1.73 -11.61
CA TRP A 60 10.68 -0.58 -11.97
C TRP A 60 9.26 -1.02 -12.35
N THR A 61 9.14 -2.03 -13.22
CA THR A 61 7.85 -2.59 -13.64
C THR A 61 7.08 -3.20 -12.46
N PHE A 62 7.79 -3.90 -11.57
CA PHE A 62 7.24 -4.41 -10.33
C PHE A 62 6.69 -3.29 -9.43
N SER A 63 7.43 -2.18 -9.28
CA SER A 63 6.96 -1.05 -8.48
C SER A 63 5.67 -0.44 -9.05
N LEU A 64 5.55 -0.36 -10.38
CA LEU A 64 4.37 0.17 -11.05
C LEU A 64 3.14 -0.73 -10.84
N TYR A 65 3.30 -2.04 -11.02
CA TYR A 65 2.21 -2.99 -10.79
C TYR A 65 1.78 -3.03 -9.32
N LEU A 66 2.73 -2.98 -8.39
CA LEU A 66 2.42 -2.99 -6.97
C LEU A 66 1.70 -1.71 -6.54
N GLU A 67 2.10 -0.55 -7.05
CA GLU A 67 1.46 0.74 -6.77
C GLU A 67 -0.01 0.75 -7.19
N ALA A 68 -0.33 0.23 -8.37
CA ALA A 68 -1.70 0.17 -8.89
C ALA A 68 -2.66 -0.64 -7.99
N VAL A 69 -2.15 -1.66 -7.27
CA VAL A 69 -2.97 -2.53 -6.42
C VAL A 69 -2.78 -2.26 -4.92
N ALA A 70 -1.84 -1.40 -4.52
CA ALA A 70 -1.46 -1.16 -3.13
C ALA A 70 -2.60 -0.60 -2.26
N ILE A 71 -3.60 0.06 -2.86
CA ILE A 71 -4.74 0.64 -2.15
C ILE A 71 -5.81 -0.40 -1.76
N LEU A 72 -5.81 -1.59 -2.38
CA LEU A 72 -6.85 -2.61 -2.18
C LEU A 72 -7.06 -3.04 -0.72
N PRO A 73 -6.02 -3.31 0.10
CA PRO A 73 -6.19 -3.66 1.51
C PRO A 73 -6.99 -2.60 2.27
N GLN A 74 -6.71 -1.32 2.02
CA GLN A 74 -7.40 -0.20 2.67
C GLN A 74 -8.86 -0.10 2.25
N LEU A 75 -9.17 -0.32 0.96
CA LEU A 75 -10.55 -0.33 0.48
C LEU A 75 -11.36 -1.49 1.09
N VAL A 76 -10.75 -2.68 1.18
CA VAL A 76 -11.38 -3.85 1.83
C VAL A 76 -11.62 -3.59 3.32
N LEU A 77 -10.68 -2.94 4.00
CA LEU A 77 -10.83 -2.53 5.40
C LEU A 77 -12.04 -1.61 5.58
N LEU A 78 -12.15 -0.56 4.76
CA LEU A 78 -13.27 0.40 4.83
C LEU A 78 -14.62 -0.28 4.54
N GLN A 79 -14.66 -1.21 3.59
CA GLN A 79 -15.87 -2.00 3.30
C GLN A 79 -16.30 -2.86 4.49
N ARG A 80 -15.37 -3.42 5.26
CA ARG A 80 -15.66 -4.27 6.42
C ARG A 80 -16.12 -3.47 7.62
N THR A 81 -15.43 -2.37 7.94
CA THR A 81 -15.77 -1.51 9.07
C THR A 81 -17.09 -0.77 8.85
N ARG A 82 -17.53 -0.60 7.58
CA ARG A 82 -18.72 0.17 7.19
C ARG A 82 -18.74 1.60 7.73
N ASN A 83 -17.57 2.11 8.10
CA ASN A 83 -17.39 3.46 8.59
C ASN A 83 -16.32 4.13 7.73
N ILE A 84 -16.71 5.22 7.08
CA ILE A 84 -15.82 6.03 6.24
C ILE A 84 -15.83 7.42 6.86
N ASP A 85 -14.78 7.73 7.60
CA ASP A 85 -14.57 9.09 8.10
C ASP A 85 -14.33 10.05 6.92
N ASN A 86 -14.83 11.28 7.03
CA ASN A 86 -14.65 12.31 5.98
C ASN A 86 -13.17 12.52 5.60
N LEU A 87 -12.27 12.49 6.58
CA LEU A 87 -10.83 12.63 6.34
C LEU A 87 -10.28 11.51 5.46
N THR A 88 -10.71 10.27 5.73
CA THR A 88 -10.28 9.09 4.96
C THR A 88 -10.84 9.14 3.54
N GLY A 89 -12.10 9.57 3.37
CA GLY A 89 -12.69 9.78 2.06
C GLY A 89 -11.94 10.83 1.23
N GLN A 90 -11.61 11.98 1.84
CA GLN A 90 -10.81 13.03 1.19
C GLN A 90 -9.40 12.57 0.84
N TYR A 91 -8.77 11.78 1.71
CA TYR A 91 -7.45 11.20 1.43
C TYR A 91 -7.47 10.30 0.20
N VAL A 92 -8.43 9.38 0.10
CA VAL A 92 -8.56 8.49 -1.07
C VAL A 92 -8.87 9.29 -2.34
N PHE A 93 -9.72 10.33 -2.24
CA PHE A 93 -10.04 11.20 -3.38
C PHE A 93 -8.83 11.96 -3.92
N LEU A 94 -7.92 12.42 -3.06
CA LEU A 94 -6.70 13.12 -3.49
C LEU A 94 -5.58 12.17 -3.97
N LEU A 95 -5.70 10.87 -3.68
CA LEU A 95 -4.72 9.86 -4.03
C LEU A 95 -4.97 9.29 -5.44
N GLY A 96 -6.23 9.19 -5.86
CA GLY A 96 -6.64 8.78 -7.21
C GLY A 96 -6.62 9.92 -8.21
#